data_AF-A0A959X0P5-F1
#
_entry.id   AF-A0A959X0P5-F1
#
_cell.length_a   1.000
_cell.length_b   1.000
_cell.length_c   1.000
_cell.angle_alpha   90.00
_cell.angle_beta   90.00
_cell.angle_gamma   90.00
#
_symmetry.space_group_name_H-M   'P 1'
#
loop_
_entity.id
_entity.type
_entity.pdbx_description
1 polymer ?
#
loop_
_entity_poly.entity_id
_entity_poly.type
_entity_poly.pdbx_seq_one_letter_code
_entity_poly.pdbx_strand_id
1 'polypeptide(L)' 'MGRTLSEKVWDDHVVRAAAGEPDLLYIDLQLCHEVTSPQAFEGLRMAGRQVRRPDLTIATEDHNTPTI' A
#
# COMPACT_ATOMS: atom_id res chain seq x y z
N MET A 1 -1.96 9.46 -30.18
CA MET A 1 -2.34 10.34 -29.04
C MET A 1 -1.28 10.17 -27.97
N GLY A 2 -0.82 11.24 -27.32
CA GLY A 2 0.14 11.11 -26.21
C GLY A 2 -0.55 10.57 -24.95
N ARG A 3 0.16 9.76 -24.16
CA ARG A 3 -0.27 9.35 -22.82
C ARG A 3 0.05 10.43 -21.78
N THR A 4 -0.84 10.63 -20.84
CA THR A 4 -0.65 11.45 -19.62
C THR A 4 0.41 10.83 -18.71
N LEU A 5 0.87 11.58 -17.71
CA LEU A 5 1.83 11.05 -16.73
C LEU A 5 1.21 9.95 -15.86
N SER A 6 -0.04 10.12 -15.42
CA SER A 6 -0.74 9.13 -14.60
C SER A 6 -0.95 7.82 -15.35
N GLU A 7 -1.29 7.86 -16.64
CA GLU A 7 -1.41 6.66 -17.47
C GLU A 7 -0.06 5.93 -17.59
N LYS A 8 1.03 6.67 -17.80
CA LYS A 8 2.37 6.05 -17.87
C LYS A 8 2.75 5.38 -16.55
N VAL A 9 2.55 6.07 -15.42
CA VAL A 9 2.83 5.49 -14.11
C VAL A 9 1.93 4.28 -13.86
N TRP A 10 0.64 4.36 -14.14
CA TRP A 10 -0.26 3.23 -13.97
C TRP A 10 0.20 2.00 -14.79
N ASP A 11 0.43 2.20 -16.09
CA ASP A 11 0.85 1.15 -17.03
C ASP A 11 2.15 0.46 -16.56
N ASP A 12 3.10 1.22 -16.01
CA ASP A 12 4.38 0.68 -15.52
C ASP A 12 4.23 -0.20 -14.25
N HIS A 13 3.10 -0.11 -13.54
CA HIS A 13 2.86 -0.82 -12.27
C HIS A 13 1.79 -1.92 -12.35
N VAL A 14 1.17 -2.14 -13.51
CA VAL A 14 0.24 -3.27 -13.72
C VAL A 14 1.02 -4.59 -13.72
N VAL A 15 0.67 -5.48 -12.79
CA VAL A 15 1.19 -6.86 -12.71
C VAL A 15 0.35 -7.81 -13.54
N ARG A 16 -0.97 -7.59 -13.60
CA ARG A 16 -1.91 -8.38 -14.39
C ARG A 16 -3.12 -7.54 -14.76
N ALA A 17 -3.48 -7.58 -16.04
CA ALA A 17 -4.78 -7.13 -16.54
C ALA A 17 -5.61 -8.36 -16.95
N ALA A 18 -6.93 -8.32 -16.72
CA ALA A 18 -7.85 -9.36 -17.15
C ALA A 18 -9.20 -8.76 -17.54
N ALA A 19 -9.84 -9.33 -18.57
CA ALA A 19 -11.11 -8.83 -19.07
C ALA A 19 -12.20 -8.90 -18.01
N GLY A 20 -12.83 -7.76 -17.69
CA GLY A 20 -13.89 -7.67 -16.70
C GLY A 20 -13.42 -7.60 -15.23
N GLU A 21 -12.11 -7.59 -14.99
CA GLU A 21 -11.52 -7.41 -13.64
C GLU A 21 -10.77 -6.07 -13.59
N PRO A 22 -10.67 -5.41 -12.42
CA PRO A 22 -9.73 -4.32 -12.22
C PRO A 22 -8.29 -4.80 -12.44
N ASP A 23 -7.42 -3.88 -12.87
CA ASP A 23 -5.99 -4.16 -12.97
C ASP A 23 -5.42 -4.49 -11.58
N LEU A 24 -4.58 -5.52 -11.55
CA LEU A 24 -3.77 -5.81 -10.38
C LEU A 24 -2.50 -4.95 -10.43
N LEU A 25 -2.40 -3.99 -9.52
CA LEU A 25 -1.22 -3.16 -9.36
C LEU A 25 -0.25 -3.71 -8.32
N TYR A 26 1.05 -3.51 -8.57
CA TYR A 26 2.05 -3.59 -7.53
C TYR A 26 2.11 -2.27 -6.77
N ILE A 27 2.29 -2.33 -5.45
CA ILE A 27 2.46 -1.14 -4.59
C ILE A 27 3.90 -1.12 -4.09
N ASP A 28 4.65 -0.12 -4.54
CA ASP A 28 6.10 0.00 -4.29
C ASP A 28 6.45 0.64 -2.97
N LEU A 29 5.52 1.35 -2.34
CA LEU A 29 5.71 1.97 -1.04
C LEU A 29 4.39 2.07 -0.29
N GLN A 30 4.38 1.59 0.94
CA GLN A 30 3.26 1.77 1.87
C GLN A 30 3.69 2.74 2.96
N LEU A 31 2.90 3.81 3.13
CA LEU A 31 3.07 4.77 4.20
C LEU A 31 2.00 4.52 5.25
N CYS A 32 2.45 4.23 6.46
CA CYS A 32 1.61 3.88 7.60
C CYS A 32 1.74 4.92 8.71
N HIS A 33 0.67 5.09 9.46
CA HIS A 33 0.65 5.91 10.67
C HIS A 33 -0.16 5.25 11.79
N GLU A 34 0.04 5.67 13.02
CA GLU A 34 -0.43 5.02 14.25
C GLU A 34 -1.95 5.05 14.47
N VAL A 35 -2.69 5.86 13.70
CA VAL A 35 -4.15 6.01 13.87
C VAL A 35 -4.92 4.88 13.18
N THR A 36 -4.56 4.54 11.94
CA THR A 36 -5.34 3.60 11.10
C THR A 36 -4.61 2.29 10.82
N SER A 37 -3.28 2.27 10.93
CA SER A 37 -2.49 1.08 10.64
C SER A 37 -2.65 -0.05 11.69
N PRO A 38 -2.91 0.22 12.99
CA PRO A 38 -3.15 -0.86 13.95
C PRO A 38 -4.27 -1.82 13.52
N GLN A 39 -5.38 -1.30 12.96
CA GLN A 39 -6.49 -2.12 12.46
C GLN A 39 -6.08 -2.96 11.24
N ALA A 40 -5.25 -2.40 10.34
CA ALA A 40 -4.73 -3.15 9.20
C ALA A 40 -3.78 -4.29 9.64
N PHE A 41 -2.92 -4.03 10.63
CA PHE A 41 -2.02 -5.06 11.19
C PHE A 41 -2.78 -6.15 11.96
N GLU A 42 -3.86 -5.81 12.65
CA GLU A 42 -4.80 -6.80 13.21
C GLU A 42 -5.36 -7.71 12.13
N GLY A 43 -5.84 -7.14 11.02
CA GLY A 43 -6.35 -7.90 9.89
C GLY A 43 -5.32 -8.87 9.30
N LEU A 44 -4.06 -8.46 9.17
CA LEU A 44 -2.98 -9.35 8.74
C LEU A 44 -2.79 -10.52 9.71
N ARG A 45 -2.75 -10.26 11.02
CA ARG A 45 -2.58 -11.29 12.04
C ARG A 45 -3.75 -12.27 12.09
N MET A 46 -4.99 -11.78 11.99
CA MET A 46 -6.18 -12.63 11.91
C MET A 46 -6.15 -13.54 10.68
N ALA A 47 -5.61 -13.05 9.56
CA ALA A 47 -5.42 -13.83 8.34
C ALA A 47 -4.16 -14.73 8.35
N GLY A 48 -3.39 -14.76 9.45
CA GLY A 48 -2.14 -15.51 9.55
C GLY A 48 -1.04 -15.00 8.61
N ARG A 49 -1.08 -13.71 8.25
CA ARG A 49 -0.15 -13.08 7.29
C ARG A 49 0.81 -12.13 8.00
N GLN A 50 1.99 -11.99 7.41
CA GLN A 50 2.96 -10.98 7.80
C GLN A 50 2.95 -9.83 6.78
N VAL A 51 3.54 -8.69 7.16
CA VAL A 51 3.84 -7.61 6.21
C VAL A 51 4.79 -8.16 5.15
N ARG A 52 4.38 -8.10 3.89
CA ARG A 52 5.08 -8.77 2.78
C ARG A 52 6.42 -8.13 2.43
N ARG A 53 6.50 -6.79 2.48
CA ARG A 53 7.71 -6.00 2.15
C ARG A 53 7.97 -4.95 3.24
N PRO A 54 8.52 -5.36 4.39
CA PRO A 54 8.87 -4.42 5.46
C PRO A 54 9.86 -3.34 5.00
N ASP A 55 10.71 -3.65 4.03
CA ASP A 55 11.66 -2.71 3.42
C ASP A 55 11.00 -1.62 2.57
N LEU A 56 9.74 -1.83 2.16
CA LEU A 56 8.91 -0.89 1.40
C LEU A 56 7.67 -0.43 2.19
N THR A 57 7.69 -0.61 3.51
CA THR A 57 6.59 -0.21 4.40
C THR A 57 7.16 0.70 5.48
N ILE A 58 6.90 2.00 5.38
CA ILE A 58 7.43 3.00 6.30
C ILE A 58 6.30 3.43 7.22
N ALA A 59 6.53 3.29 8.52
CA ALA A 59 5.62 3.76 9.55
C ALA A 59 6.18 5.03 10.20
N THR A 60 5.30 6.02 10.37
CA THR A 60 5.59 7.25 11.11
C THR A 60 4.57 7.39 12.23
N GLU A 61 5.03 7.70 13.43
CA GLU A 61 4.16 8.02 14.57
C GLU A 61 4.17 9.55 14.78
N ASP A 62 3.14 10.24 14.31
CA ASP A 62 3.14 11.71 14.26
C ASP A 62 1.84 12.40 14.70
N HIS A 63 0.73 11.69 14.86
CA HIS A 63 -0.54 12.31 15.26
C HIS A 63 -0.78 12.24 16.77
N ASN A 64 -0.45 11.12 17.41
CA ASN A 64 -0.81 10.79 18.80
C ASN A 64 0.39 10.38 19.65
N THR A 65 1.56 10.98 19.38
CA THR A 65 2.77 10.71 20.16
C THR A 65 2.67 11.41 21.52
N PRO A 66 2.59 10.67 22.65
CA PRO A 66 2.46 11.28 23.96
C PRO A 66 3.72 12.09 24.29
N THR A 67 3.53 13.24 24.93
CA THR A 67 4.61 14.17 25.29
C THR A 67 5.25 13.87 26.66
N ILE A 68 4.82 12.79 27.32
CA ILE A 68 5.14 12.42 28.70
C ILE A 68 5.32 10.91 28.85
#